data_AF-A0A1C6BYP5-F1
#
_entry.id   AF-A0A1C6BYP5-F1
#
_cell.length_a   1.000
_cell.length_b   1.000
_cell.length_c   1.000
_cell.angle_alpha   90.00
_cell.angle_beta   90.00
_cell.angle_gamma   90.00
#
_symmetry.space_group_name_H-M   'P 1'
#
loop_
_entity.id
_entity.type
_entity.pdbx_description
1 polymer ?
#
loop_
_entity_poly.entity_id
_entity_poly.type
_entity_poly.pdbx_seq_one_letter_code
_entity_poly.pdbx_strand_id
1 'polypeptide(L)' 'MSKWKLNIFVNAVKVRMEREERTPEEIIVEYTKLTASEKEEILAQL' A
#
# COMPACT_ATOMS: atom_id res chain seq x y z
N MET A 1 7.70 2.57 -8.85
CA MET A 1 8.65 1.62 -8.23
C MET A 1 8.98 0.49 -9.21
N SER A 2 10.00 -0.35 -8.96
CA SER A 2 10.12 -1.62 -9.69
C SER A 2 8.87 -2.48 -9.46
N LYS A 3 8.38 -3.15 -10.51
CA LYS A 3 7.09 -3.87 -10.50
C LYS A 3 6.95 -4.89 -9.37
N TRP A 4 8.02 -5.62 -9.03
CA TRP A 4 8.00 -6.61 -7.95
C TRP A 4 7.81 -5.96 -6.57
N LYS A 5 8.42 -4.78 -6.32
CA LYS A 5 8.30 -4.03 -5.06
C LYS A 5 6.88 -3.49 -4.91
N LEU A 6 6.31 -2.93 -5.98
CA LEU A 6 4.92 -2.48 -6.01
C LEU A 6 3.96 -3.61 -5.63
N ASN A 7 4.11 -4.78 -6.26
CA ASN A 7 3.26 -5.94 -5.99
C ASN A 7 3.32 -6.40 -4.51
N ILE A 8 4.50 -6.34 -3.88
CA ILE A 8 4.63 -6.67 -2.45
C ILE A 8 3.80 -5.72 -1.60
N PHE A 9 3.87 -4.41 -1.86
CA PHE A 9 3.12 -3.42 -1.07
C PHE A 9 1.61 -3.52 -1.33
N VAL A 10 1.18 -3.68 -2.59
CA VAL A 10 -0.24 -3.86 -2.91
C VAL A 10 -0.81 -5.08 -2.18
N ASN A 11 -0.12 -6.21 -2.23
CA ASN A 11 -0.56 -7.42 -1.53
C ASN A 11 -0.54 -7.25 0.00
N ALA A 12 0.49 -6.58 0.55
CA ALA A 12 0.55 -6.31 1.98
C ALA A 12 -0.62 -5.43 2.44
N VAL A 13 -0.98 -4.38 1.67
CA VAL A 13 -2.13 -3.53 1.98
C VAL A 13 -3.43 -4.32 1.89
N LYS A 14 -3.63 -5.15 0.84
CA LYS A 14 -4.82 -6.02 0.72
C LYS A 14 -5.01 -6.94 1.92
N VAL A 15 -3.95 -7.64 2.33
CA VAL A 15 -4.00 -8.54 3.49
C VAL A 15 -4.30 -7.77 4.79
N ARG A 16 -3.74 -6.57 4.95
CA ARG A 16 -4.01 -5.73 6.13
C ARG A 16 -5.42 -5.16 6.14
N MET A 17 -5.98 -4.80 4.98
CA MET A 17 -7.38 -4.37 4.87
C MET A 17 -8.33 -5.47 5.38
N GLU A 18 -8.14 -6.70 4.92
CA GLU A 18 -8.96 -7.84 5.33
C GLU A 18 -8.79 -8.21 6.81
N ARG A 19 -7.56 -8.09 7.33
CA ARG A 19 -7.25 -8.50 8.71
C ARG A 19 -7.59 -7.45 9.76
N GLU A 20 -7.43 -6.17 9.44
CA GLU A 20 -7.61 -5.06 10.38
C GLU A 20 -8.96 -4.35 10.20
N GLU A 21 -9.73 -4.68 9.15
CA GLU A 21 -10.98 -3.98 8.78
C GLU A 21 -10.78 -2.47 8.58
N ARG A 22 -9.61 -2.10 8.05
CA ARG A 22 -9.18 -0.71 7.82
C ARG A 22 -9.13 -0.36 6.34
N THR A 23 -9.19 0.93 6.06
CA THR A 23 -9.09 1.45 4.70
C THR A 23 -7.63 1.45 4.19
N PRO A 24 -7.41 1.33 2.88
CA PRO A 24 -6.06 1.36 2.32
C PRO A 24 -5.34 2.69 2.59
N GLU A 25 -6.09 3.81 2.68
CA GLU A 25 -5.57 5.14 3.00
C GLU A 25 -5.01 5.22 4.43
N GLU A 26 -5.64 4.53 5.39
CA GLU A 26 -5.13 4.47 6.76
C GLU A 26 -3.86 3.61 6.86
N ILE A 27 -3.83 2.49 6.14
CA ILE A 27 -2.70 1.56 6.14
C ILE A 27 -1.48 2.18 5.43
N ILE A 28 -1.70 2.87 4.31
CA ILE A 28 -0.61 3.41 3.49
C ILE A 28 0.15 4.56 4.19
N VAL A 29 -0.52 5.27 5.12
CA VAL A 29 0.09 6.34 5.92
C VAL A 29 1.20 5.80 6.84
N GLU A 30 1.07 4.57 7.34
CA GLU A 30 2.05 3.93 8.22
C GLU A 30 3.41 3.68 7.55
N TYR A 31 3.44 3.59 6.21
CA TYR A 31 4.68 3.44 5.46
C TYR A 31 5.39 4.80 5.30
N THR A 32 6.03 5.27 6.37
CA THR A 32 6.74 6.57 6.42
C THR A 32 7.94 6.67 5.47
N LYS A 33 8.49 5.54 5.03
CA LYS A 33 9.62 5.48 4.09
C LYS A 33 9.21 5.54 2.62
N LEU A 34 7.91 5.42 2.32
CA LEU A 34 7.40 5.58 0.96
C LEU A 34 7.20 7.07 0.67
N THR A 35 7.63 7.48 -0.51
CA THR A 35 7.34 8.82 -1.03
C THR A 35 5.84 8.96 -1.37
N ALA A 36 5.34 10.19 -1.48
CA ALA A 36 3.95 10.43 -1.85
C ALA A 36 3.56 9.74 -3.17
N SER A 37 4.41 9.84 -4.19
CA SER A 37 4.20 9.18 -5.48
C SER A 37 4.19 7.66 -5.38
N GLU A 38 5.03 7.06 -4.53
CA GLU A 38 5.01 5.61 -4.30
C GLU A 38 3.72 5.15 -3.62
N LYS A 39 3.19 5.96 -2.69
CA LYS A 39 1.90 5.68 -2.03
C LYS A 39 0.74 5.76 -3.01
N GLU A 40 0.71 6.79 -3.85
CA GLU A 40 -0.27 6.92 -4.93
C GLU A 40 -0.22 5.75 -5.91
N GLU A 41 0.99 5.32 -6.30
CA GLU A 41 1.17 4.16 -7.20
C GLU A 41 0.62 2.86 -6.60
N ILE A 42 0.73 2.67 -5.28
CA ILE A 42 0.14 1.52 -4.58
C ILE A 42 -1.38 1.64 -4.51
N LEU A 43 -1.91 2.81 -4.14
CA LEU A 43 -3.35 3.07 -4.06
C LEU A 43 -4.06 2.90 -5.41
N ALA A 44 -3.41 3.30 -6.51
CA ALA A 44 -3.97 3.14 -7.86
C ALA A 44 -4.08 1.68 -8.33
N GLN A 45 -3.45 0.73 -7.64
CA GLN A 45 -3.43 -0.70 -7.99
C GLN A 45 -4.25 -1.59 -7.04
N LEU A 46 -4.85 -0.99 -5.99
CA LEU A 46 -5.65 -1.69 -4.99
C LEU A 46 -7.03 -2.04 -5.54
#